data_AF-A0AAD8JT30-F1
#
_entry.id   AF-A0AAD8JT30-F1
#
_cell.length_a   1.000
_cell.length_b   1.000
_cell.length_c   1.000
_cell.angle_alpha   90.00
_cell.angle_beta   90.00
_cell.angle_gamma   90.00
#
_symmetry.space_group_name_H-M   'P 1'
#
loop_
_entity.id
_entity.type
_entity.pdbx_description
1 polymer ?
#
loop_
_entity_poly.entity_id
_entity_poly.type
_entity_poly.pdbx_seq_one_letter_code
_entity_poly.pdbx_strand_id
1 'polypeptide(L)'
;MPACPSKQDGVNCQVLDLDTAVKDGVLGGGVGFGGGFAEKLDLKKMIEELDLSDVPSVFICPISLEPMEDPVTLCTGQTYERSNILKWFNLGHFTCPTTMQELWDDSVTPNKTLHHLIHTWFSQKYLQMKKKSEDVQGSVAEILDKVKKVKGQTRVQLLKDLRRIVTNHSTARDTVVDKGGVSLLSSLLGPYTSHAIGSEVISILVNLTFNSCSRFNLMEPAKVSLVVDMLNEGCIETKINCTRLIQTLMEEDDFDFEIVCSHSLLVGLMRLVKDRRYPSGNLQGLKLLKSICSHTQVRILIVSIGAVSQLVELLPGMNPECLELALFVLDAVSSVKEGKLALSSCSNTIPNMVRILMRVSESCTQLALSILWSICKLSPEEYSSIAVDVGLAAKLLLVIQSGCDPLLKQRSAELLKLCSLNYTDSIFISKCKLTRTIR
;
A
#
# COMPACT_ATOMS: atom_id res chain seq x y z
N MET A 1 -28.56 60.96 -10.78
CA MET A 1 -28.42 60.01 -11.90
C MET A 1 -26.94 59.73 -12.12
N PRO A 2 -26.49 58.52 -12.50
CA PRO A 2 -27.12 57.18 -12.56
C PRO A 2 -26.59 56.26 -11.42
N ALA A 3 -27.27 55.24 -10.88
CA ALA A 3 -27.93 54.03 -11.41
C ALA A 3 -26.96 52.94 -11.91
N CYS A 4 -26.71 51.91 -11.08
CA CYS A 4 -26.14 50.61 -11.44
C CYS A 4 -27.24 49.52 -11.27
N PRO A 5 -27.41 48.60 -12.23
CA PRO A 5 -28.49 47.62 -12.20
C PRO A 5 -28.10 46.30 -11.51
N SER A 6 -29.06 45.75 -10.77
CA SER A 6 -29.11 44.40 -10.22
C SER A 6 -29.33 43.36 -11.32
N LYS A 7 -28.49 42.32 -11.36
CA LYS A 7 -28.73 41.11 -12.17
C LYS A 7 -29.65 40.15 -11.43
N GLN A 8 -30.71 39.75 -12.11
CA GLN A 8 -31.52 38.57 -11.81
C GLN A 8 -30.72 37.32 -12.17
N ASP A 9 -30.66 36.33 -11.28
CA ASP A 9 -30.38 34.95 -11.65
C ASP A 9 -31.56 34.09 -11.21
N GLY A 10 -32.29 33.58 -12.19
CA GLY A 10 -33.46 32.73 -12.02
C GLY A 10 -33.06 31.35 -11.52
N VAL A 11 -33.66 30.94 -10.41
CA VAL A 11 -33.60 29.56 -9.93
C VAL A 11 -34.40 28.69 -10.89
N ASN A 12 -33.69 27.80 -11.58
CA ASN A 12 -34.26 26.78 -12.44
C ASN A 12 -34.99 25.74 -11.57
N CYS A 13 -36.31 25.88 -11.43
CA CYS A 13 -37.16 24.80 -10.95
C CYS A 13 -37.16 23.68 -12.01
N GLN A 14 -36.31 22.67 -11.84
CA GLN A 14 -36.49 21.41 -12.56
C GLN A 14 -37.63 20.64 -11.89
N VAL A 15 -38.82 20.81 -12.47
CA VAL A 15 -39.94 19.89 -12.31
C VAL A 15 -39.47 18.53 -12.81
N LEU A 16 -39.61 17.49 -11.98
CA LEU A 16 -39.27 16.11 -12.31
C LEU A 16 -40.11 15.64 -13.51
N ASP A 17 -39.42 15.32 -14.60
CA ASP A 17 -40.00 14.63 -15.76
C ASP A 17 -40.15 13.14 -15.42
N LEU A 18 -41.41 12.72 -15.25
CA LEU A 18 -41.79 11.37 -14.84
C LEU A 18 -41.31 10.30 -15.84
N ASP A 19 -41.07 10.68 -17.10
CA ASP A 19 -40.57 9.79 -18.16
C ASP A 19 -39.10 9.40 -17.99
N THR A 20 -38.30 10.20 -17.27
CA THR A 20 -36.88 9.88 -17.02
C THR A 20 -36.74 8.82 -15.92
N ALA A 21 -37.59 8.87 -14.89
CA ALA A 21 -37.62 7.88 -13.80
C ALA A 21 -38.09 6.48 -14.27
N VAL A 22 -38.89 6.42 -15.34
CA VAL A 22 -39.34 5.15 -15.95
C VAL A 22 -38.23 4.54 -16.82
N LYS A 23 -37.41 5.35 -17.49
CA LYS A 23 -36.29 4.87 -18.32
C LYS A 23 -35.13 4.26 -17.52
N ASP A 24 -34.90 4.74 -16.30
CA ASP A 24 -33.82 4.25 -15.42
C ASP A 24 -34.21 3.00 -14.61
N GLY A 25 -35.36 2.38 -14.90
CA GLY A 25 -35.77 1.11 -14.28
C GLY A 25 -36.20 1.21 -12.82
N VAL A 26 -36.42 2.43 -12.30
CA VAL A 26 -36.88 2.67 -10.91
C VAL A 26 -38.31 2.15 -10.67
N LEU A 27 -39.10 1.96 -11.73
CA LEU A 27 -40.51 1.53 -11.66
C LEU A 27 -40.79 0.32 -12.58
N GLY A 28 -39.94 -0.70 -12.54
CA GLY A 28 -40.11 -1.93 -13.32
C GLY A 28 -41.10 -2.93 -12.71
N GLY A 29 -42.29 -2.98 -13.32
CA GLY A 29 -43.28 -4.08 -13.43
C GLY A 29 -43.16 -5.32 -12.54
N GLY A 30 -44.23 -5.58 -11.78
CA GLY A 30 -44.39 -6.74 -10.92
C GLY A 30 -44.30 -8.08 -11.63
N VAL A 31 -43.53 -8.99 -11.04
CA VAL A 31 -43.68 -10.43 -11.18
C VAL A 31 -44.09 -10.95 -9.82
N GLY A 32 -45.35 -11.36 -9.69
CA GLY A 32 -45.89 -11.93 -8.46
C GLY A 32 -45.23 -13.27 -8.16
N PHE A 33 -44.78 -13.46 -6.92
CA PHE A 33 -44.54 -14.79 -6.34
C PHE A 33 -44.86 -14.80 -4.84
N GLY A 34 -45.81 -15.67 -4.52
CA GLY A 34 -45.87 -16.58 -3.36
C GLY A 34 -45.31 -16.11 -2.02
N GLY A 35 -46.21 -16.04 -1.04
CA GLY A 35 -45.87 -15.90 0.37
C GLY A 35 -44.95 -17.01 0.86
N GLY A 36 -43.70 -16.64 1.12
CA GLY A 36 -42.82 -17.28 2.10
C GLY A 36 -42.36 -16.19 3.05
N PHE A 37 -42.31 -16.48 4.36
CA PHE A 37 -41.73 -15.60 5.37
C PHE A 37 -40.25 -15.35 5.04
N ALA A 38 -39.96 -14.35 4.21
CA ALA A 38 -38.63 -13.83 4.02
C ALA A 38 -38.30 -13.03 5.27
N GLU A 39 -37.27 -13.49 5.99
CA GLU A 39 -36.66 -12.76 7.09
C GLU A 39 -36.44 -11.30 6.64
N LYS A 40 -37.06 -10.35 7.34
CA LYS A 40 -37.08 -8.96 6.89
C LYS A 40 -35.66 -8.40 7.02
N LEU A 41 -34.96 -8.29 5.90
CA LEU A 41 -33.59 -7.78 5.85
C LEU A 41 -33.51 -6.42 6.52
N ASP A 42 -32.58 -6.30 7.46
CA ASP A 42 -32.35 -5.09 8.23
C ASP A 42 -31.71 -4.00 7.35
N LEU A 43 -32.34 -2.83 7.29
CA LEU A 43 -31.93 -1.74 6.39
C LEU A 43 -30.54 -1.23 6.74
N LYS A 44 -30.29 -1.07 8.04
CA LYS A 44 -29.02 -0.58 8.55
C LYS A 44 -27.85 -1.48 8.11
N LYS A 45 -27.98 -2.79 8.32
CA LYS A 45 -26.99 -3.76 7.86
C LYS A 45 -26.73 -3.71 6.35
N MET A 46 -27.78 -3.53 5.54
CA MET A 46 -27.62 -3.42 4.08
C MET A 46 -26.89 -2.15 3.66
N ILE A 47 -27.15 -1.02 4.34
CA ILE A 47 -26.46 0.25 4.10
C ILE A 47 -24.97 0.12 4.44
N GLU A 48 -24.63 -0.56 5.53
CA GLU A 48 -23.23 -0.75 5.96
C GLU A 48 -22.43 -1.67 5.02
N GLU A 49 -23.06 -2.69 4.44
CA GLU A 49 -22.39 -3.70 3.58
C GLU A 49 -22.30 -3.29 2.10
N LEU A 50 -23.07 -2.30 1.65
CA LEU A 50 -23.08 -1.83 0.25
C LEU A 50 -22.23 -0.58 0.04
N ASP A 51 -21.59 -0.48 -1.12
CA ASP A 51 -20.88 0.74 -1.51
C ASP A 51 -21.86 1.88 -1.79
N LEU A 52 -21.59 3.05 -1.19
CA LEU A 52 -22.43 4.24 -1.25
C LEU A 52 -22.39 4.94 -2.62
N SER A 53 -21.39 4.64 -3.44
CA SER A 53 -21.15 5.31 -4.74
C SER A 53 -22.30 5.16 -5.74
N ASP A 54 -23.11 4.11 -5.62
CA ASP A 54 -24.24 3.81 -6.51
C ASP A 54 -25.61 4.22 -5.92
N VAL A 55 -25.65 4.80 -4.72
CA VAL A 55 -26.92 5.13 -4.03
C VAL A 55 -27.56 6.39 -4.64
N PRO A 56 -28.84 6.33 -5.08
CA PRO A 56 -29.55 7.51 -5.57
C PRO A 56 -29.56 8.66 -4.56
N SER A 57 -29.26 9.88 -5.01
CA SER A 57 -29.18 11.07 -4.16
C SER A 57 -30.47 11.37 -3.40
N VAL A 58 -31.62 10.96 -3.93
CA VAL A 58 -32.93 11.10 -3.26
C VAL A 58 -33.06 10.26 -1.97
N PHE A 59 -32.20 9.25 -1.79
CA PHE A 59 -32.13 8.44 -0.56
C PHE A 59 -31.18 9.03 0.48
N ILE A 60 -30.38 10.03 0.10
CA ILE A 60 -29.34 10.62 0.94
C ILE A 60 -29.92 11.78 1.75
N CYS A 61 -29.65 11.78 3.05
CA CYS A 61 -30.02 12.87 3.94
C CYS A 61 -29.17 14.11 3.62
N PRO A 62 -29.77 15.29 3.35
CA PRO A 62 -29.00 16.51 3.06
C PRO A 62 -28.12 17.02 4.21
N ILE A 63 -28.38 16.59 5.45
CA ILE A 63 -27.62 17.01 6.65
C ILE A 63 -26.39 16.13 6.85
N SER A 64 -26.57 14.80 6.89
CA SER A 64 -25.46 13.87 7.14
C SER A 64 -24.70 13.46 5.88
N LEU A 65 -25.30 13.63 4.70
CA LEU A 65 -24.80 13.11 3.43
C LEU A 65 -24.70 11.57 3.42
N GLU A 66 -25.50 10.90 4.25
CA GLU A 66 -25.61 9.44 4.36
C GLU A 66 -27.02 8.98 3.98
N PRO A 67 -27.20 7.71 3.54
CA PRO A 67 -28.53 7.15 3.28
C PRO A 67 -29.46 7.25 4.50
N MET A 68 -30.72 7.62 4.27
CA MET A 68 -31.73 7.72 5.33
C MET A 68 -32.24 6.34 5.75
N GLU A 69 -32.28 6.08 7.05
CA GLU A 69 -32.91 4.88 7.63
C GLU A 69 -34.37 5.17 8.00
N ASP A 70 -34.64 6.36 8.54
CA ASP A 70 -35.97 6.83 8.96
C ASP A 70 -36.27 8.22 8.35
N PRO A 71 -36.65 8.27 7.05
CA PRO A 71 -36.89 9.52 6.36
C PRO A 71 -38.16 10.22 6.87
N VAL A 72 -38.01 11.49 7.25
CA VAL A 72 -39.10 12.38 7.67
C VAL A 72 -39.11 13.65 6.84
N THR A 73 -40.30 14.11 6.47
CA THR A 73 -40.52 15.28 5.62
C THR A 73 -41.01 16.46 6.45
N LEU A 74 -40.42 17.63 6.18
CA LEU A 74 -40.84 18.91 6.76
C LEU A 74 -42.01 19.52 5.98
N CYS A 75 -42.64 20.54 6.55
CA CYS A 75 -43.68 21.34 5.89
C CYS A 75 -43.22 22.01 4.58
N THR A 76 -41.90 22.16 4.37
CA THR A 76 -41.29 22.62 3.11
C THR A 76 -41.22 21.56 2.01
N GLY A 77 -41.60 20.32 2.30
CA GLY A 77 -41.52 19.17 1.39
C GLY A 77 -40.13 18.52 1.30
N GLN A 78 -39.11 19.07 1.98
CA GLN A 78 -37.78 18.46 2.05
C GLN A 78 -37.74 17.32 3.05
N THR A 79 -36.98 16.27 2.74
CA THR A 79 -36.89 15.04 3.54
C THR A 79 -35.49 14.84 4.12
N TYR A 80 -35.44 14.41 5.38
CA TYR A 80 -34.21 14.23 6.15
C TYR A 80 -34.28 12.93 6.96
N GLU A 81 -33.12 12.44 7.39
CA GLU A 81 -33.03 11.44 8.45
C GLU A 81 -33.58 12.03 9.76
N ARG A 82 -34.52 11.33 10.41
CA ARG A 82 -35.20 11.79 11.64
C ARG A 82 -34.21 12.24 12.70
N SER A 83 -33.22 11.42 13.00
CA SER A 83 -32.27 11.70 14.09
C SER A 83 -31.46 12.99 13.83
N ASN A 84 -31.20 13.32 12.56
CA ASN A 84 -30.41 14.49 12.19
C ASN A 84 -31.23 15.77 12.18
N ILE A 85 -32.47 15.74 11.68
CA ILE A 85 -33.32 16.93 11.71
C ILE A 85 -33.81 17.26 13.13
N LEU A 86 -34.07 16.26 13.98
CA LEU A 86 -34.39 16.51 15.39
C LEU A 86 -33.21 17.12 16.15
N LYS A 87 -31.98 16.71 15.85
CA LYS A 87 -30.78 17.37 16.40
C LYS A 87 -30.68 18.83 15.96
N TRP A 88 -30.98 19.13 14.69
CA TRP A 88 -31.00 20.51 14.17
C TRP A 88 -32.00 21.40 14.95
N PHE A 89 -33.20 20.89 15.22
CA PHE A 89 -34.21 21.59 16.03
C PHE A 89 -33.77 21.77 17.49
N ASN A 90 -33.15 20.75 18.09
CA ASN A 90 -32.62 20.83 19.46
C ASN A 90 -31.50 21.87 19.63
N LEU A 91 -30.81 22.27 18.55
CA LEU A 91 -29.85 23.37 18.55
C LEU A 91 -30.50 24.76 18.44
N GLY A 92 -31.84 24.82 18.40
CA GLY A 92 -32.61 26.05 18.31
C GLY A 92 -32.81 26.57 16.88
N HIS A 93 -32.52 25.76 15.86
CA HIS A 93 -32.72 26.16 14.47
C HIS A 93 -34.11 25.74 13.96
N PHE A 94 -35.01 26.72 13.76
CA PHE A 94 -36.36 26.50 13.21
C PHE A 94 -36.45 26.86 11.71
N THR A 95 -35.36 26.62 10.98
CA THR A 95 -35.27 26.83 9.54
C THR A 95 -35.05 25.50 8.83
N CYS A 96 -35.57 25.37 7.61
CA CYS A 96 -35.29 24.22 6.75
C CYS A 96 -33.81 24.26 6.30
N PRO A 97 -32.99 23.22 6.60
CA PRO A 97 -31.55 23.23 6.29
C PRO A 97 -31.23 23.43 4.82
N THR A 98 -32.09 22.94 3.91
CA THR A 98 -31.83 22.97 2.47
C THR A 98 -32.36 24.25 1.80
N THR A 99 -33.54 24.72 2.20
CA THR A 99 -34.17 25.90 1.56
C THR A 99 -33.88 27.20 2.29
N MET A 100 -33.34 27.13 3.51
CA MET A 100 -33.11 28.27 4.41
C MET A 100 -34.38 29.07 4.77
N GLN A 101 -35.57 28.50 4.57
CA GLN A 101 -36.84 29.12 4.93
C GLN A 101 -37.21 28.84 6.38
N GLU A 102 -37.83 29.81 7.06
CA GLU A 102 -38.43 29.61 8.39
C GLU A 102 -39.59 28.61 8.31
N LEU A 103 -39.63 27.70 9.27
CA LEU A 103 -40.68 26.69 9.37
C LEU A 103 -41.91 27.29 10.07
N TRP A 104 -43.07 27.20 9.43
CA TRP A 104 -44.35 27.58 10.04
C TRP A 104 -44.95 26.48 10.93
N ASP A 105 -44.41 25.26 10.81
CA ASP A 105 -44.72 24.09 11.63
C ASP A 105 -43.42 23.27 11.83
N ASP A 106 -43.10 22.94 13.08
CA ASP A 106 -41.92 22.16 13.49
C ASP A 106 -42.19 20.65 13.53
N SER A 107 -43.41 20.22 13.20
CA SER A 107 -43.76 18.81 13.11
C SER A 107 -42.99 18.09 11.99
N VAL A 108 -42.56 16.86 12.27
CA VAL A 108 -41.90 15.98 11.30
C VAL A 108 -42.86 14.88 10.85
N THR A 109 -43.15 14.81 9.56
CA THR A 109 -44.06 13.81 9.00
C THR A 109 -43.28 12.58 8.50
N PRO A 110 -43.52 11.36 9.00
CA PRO A 110 -42.83 10.16 8.50
C PRO A 110 -43.10 9.93 7.00
N ASN A 111 -42.05 9.83 6.19
CA ASN A 111 -42.16 9.55 4.75
C ASN A 111 -42.08 8.04 4.50
N LYS A 112 -43.19 7.35 4.76
CA LYS A 112 -43.29 5.89 4.61
C LYS A 112 -43.03 5.42 3.17
N THR A 113 -43.41 6.23 2.18
CA THR A 113 -43.18 5.94 0.76
C THR A 113 -41.69 5.92 0.45
N LEU A 114 -40.96 6.97 0.84
CA LEU A 114 -39.51 7.03 0.63
C LEU A 114 -38.80 5.94 1.42
N HIS A 115 -39.20 5.68 2.68
CA HIS A 115 -38.65 4.59 3.48
C HIS A 115 -38.81 3.23 2.77
N HIS A 116 -39.98 2.95 2.17
CA HIS A 116 -40.20 1.72 1.42
C HIS A 116 -39.36 1.65 0.13
N LEU A 117 -39.20 2.76 -0.59
CA LEU A 117 -38.35 2.83 -1.78
C LEU A 117 -36.87 2.59 -1.45
N ILE A 118 -36.38 3.24 -0.39
CA ILE A 118 -35.03 3.03 0.14
C ILE A 118 -34.84 1.55 0.49
N HIS A 119 -35.74 1.00 1.31
CA HIS A 119 -35.66 -0.40 1.74
C HIS A 119 -35.66 -1.37 0.55
N THR A 120 -36.55 -1.17 -0.42
CA THR A 120 -36.66 -2.03 -1.61
C THR A 120 -35.40 -1.95 -2.47
N TRP A 121 -34.86 -0.75 -2.69
CA TRP A 121 -33.64 -0.56 -3.48
C TRP A 121 -32.43 -1.23 -2.81
N PHE A 122 -32.22 -0.99 -1.51
CA PHE A 122 -31.11 -1.60 -0.76
C PHE A 122 -31.26 -3.13 -0.72
N SER A 123 -32.47 -3.65 -0.49
CA SER A 123 -32.75 -5.08 -0.51
C SER A 123 -32.43 -5.73 -1.85
N GLN A 124 -32.85 -5.14 -2.96
CA GLN A 124 -32.56 -5.66 -4.30
C GLN A 124 -31.05 -5.64 -4.60
N LYS A 125 -30.36 -4.54 -4.31
CA LYS A 125 -28.90 -4.43 -4.52
C LYS A 125 -28.13 -5.40 -3.65
N TYR A 126 -28.53 -5.55 -2.40
CA TYR A 126 -27.94 -6.47 -1.45
C TYR A 126 -28.08 -7.93 -1.88
N LEU A 127 -29.28 -8.34 -2.32
CA LEU A 127 -29.53 -9.68 -2.84
C LEU A 127 -28.73 -9.95 -4.13
N GLN A 128 -28.60 -8.97 -5.02
CA GLN A 128 -27.76 -9.08 -6.21
C GLN A 128 -26.28 -9.25 -5.86
N MET A 129 -25.77 -8.48 -4.89
CA MET A 129 -24.40 -8.60 -4.40
C MET A 129 -24.15 -10.00 -3.80
N LYS A 130 -25.06 -10.47 -2.92
CA LYS A 130 -24.97 -11.80 -2.31
C LYS A 130 -24.94 -12.91 -3.34
N LYS A 131 -25.88 -12.88 -4.30
CA LYS A 131 -25.94 -13.87 -5.37
C LYS A 131 -24.65 -13.89 -6.19
N LYS A 132 -24.13 -12.72 -6.59
CA LYS A 132 -22.85 -12.63 -7.29
C LYS A 132 -21.70 -13.21 -6.46
N SER A 133 -21.68 -12.96 -5.16
CA SER A 133 -20.68 -13.55 -4.27
C SER A 133 -20.81 -15.07 -4.22
N GLU A 134 -22.01 -15.61 -4.03
CA GLU A 134 -22.28 -17.06 -4.03
C GLU A 134 -21.84 -17.73 -5.35
N ASP A 135 -22.16 -17.12 -6.49
CA ASP A 135 -21.75 -17.59 -7.82
C ASP A 135 -20.21 -17.63 -7.95
N VAL A 136 -19.52 -16.61 -7.43
CA VAL A 136 -18.05 -16.55 -7.39
C VAL A 136 -17.48 -17.66 -6.50
N GLN A 137 -18.05 -17.86 -5.30
CA GLN A 137 -17.59 -18.90 -4.37
C GLN A 137 -17.80 -20.30 -4.96
N GLY A 138 -18.93 -20.56 -5.60
CA GLY A 138 -19.22 -21.80 -6.31
C GLY A 138 -18.23 -22.06 -7.44
N SER A 139 -17.95 -21.03 -8.24
CA SER A 139 -16.96 -21.09 -9.34
C SER A 139 -15.55 -21.41 -8.82
N VAL A 140 -15.12 -20.78 -7.72
CA VAL A 140 -13.81 -21.04 -7.08
C VAL A 140 -13.72 -22.49 -6.63
N ALA A 141 -14.73 -22.99 -5.92
CA ALA A 141 -14.76 -24.37 -5.44
C ALA A 141 -14.69 -25.38 -6.60
N GLU A 142 -15.43 -25.14 -7.68
CA GLU A 142 -15.40 -25.98 -8.88
C GLU A 142 -14.03 -25.97 -9.56
N ILE A 143 -13.42 -24.78 -9.71
CA ILE A 143 -12.08 -24.66 -10.29
C ILE A 143 -11.04 -25.42 -9.45
N LEU A 144 -11.07 -25.29 -8.12
CA LEU A 144 -10.14 -25.99 -7.23
C LEU A 144 -10.28 -27.52 -7.33
N ASP A 145 -11.51 -28.05 -7.43
CA ASP A 145 -11.73 -29.49 -7.65
C ASP A 145 -11.21 -29.94 -9.02
N LYS A 146 -11.46 -29.16 -10.08
CA LYS A 146 -10.96 -29.46 -11.43
C LYS A 146 -9.44 -29.43 -11.50
N VAL A 147 -8.78 -28.45 -10.87
CA VAL A 147 -7.31 -28.31 -10.84
C VAL A 147 -6.62 -29.56 -10.29
N LYS A 148 -7.21 -30.23 -9.29
CA LYS A 148 -6.72 -31.51 -8.74
C LYS A 148 -6.66 -32.61 -9.80
N LYS A 149 -7.67 -32.65 -10.68
CA LYS A 149 -7.92 -33.76 -11.61
C LYS A 149 -7.21 -33.58 -12.97
N VAL A 150 -7.17 -32.36 -13.49
CA VAL A 150 -6.58 -32.08 -14.81
C VAL A 150 -5.08 -31.85 -14.72
N LYS A 151 -4.33 -32.06 -15.82
CA LYS A 151 -2.88 -31.82 -15.94
C LYS A 151 -2.57 -30.97 -17.18
N GLY A 152 -1.31 -30.56 -17.34
CA GLY A 152 -0.83 -29.87 -18.55
C GLY A 152 -1.51 -28.52 -18.81
N GLN A 153 -1.76 -28.21 -20.07
CA GLN A 153 -2.28 -26.90 -20.50
C GLN A 153 -3.66 -26.57 -19.91
N THR A 154 -4.52 -27.58 -19.73
CA THR A 154 -5.84 -27.40 -19.12
C THR A 154 -5.73 -26.92 -17.67
N ARG A 155 -4.74 -27.42 -16.92
CA ARG A 155 -4.47 -26.96 -15.56
C ARG A 155 -4.03 -25.50 -15.55
N VAL A 156 -3.15 -25.12 -16.49
CA VAL A 156 -2.68 -23.73 -16.61
C VAL A 156 -3.85 -22.78 -16.88
N GLN A 157 -4.79 -23.16 -17.75
CA GLN A 157 -5.95 -22.31 -18.03
C GLN A 157 -6.85 -22.15 -16.80
N LEU A 158 -7.14 -23.23 -16.08
CA LEU A 158 -7.91 -23.14 -14.83
C LEU A 158 -7.24 -22.27 -13.77
N LEU A 159 -5.90 -22.33 -13.65
CA LEU A 159 -5.16 -21.48 -12.73
C LEU A 159 -5.22 -20.00 -13.16
N LYS A 160 -5.18 -19.70 -14.46
CA LYS A 160 -5.40 -18.33 -14.96
C LYS A 160 -6.80 -17.81 -14.63
N ASP A 161 -7.81 -18.66 -14.80
CA ASP A 161 -9.19 -18.30 -14.48
C ASP A 161 -9.34 -18.05 -12.97
N LEU A 162 -8.73 -18.90 -12.13
CA LEU A 162 -8.70 -18.72 -10.68
C LEU A 162 -7.99 -17.43 -10.28
N ARG A 163 -6.81 -17.15 -10.85
CA ARG A 163 -6.06 -15.92 -10.60
C ARG A 163 -6.91 -14.69 -10.91
N ARG A 164 -7.60 -14.66 -12.05
CA ARG A 164 -8.48 -13.54 -12.41
C ARG A 164 -9.55 -13.28 -11.36
N ILE A 165 -10.16 -14.34 -10.82
CA ILE A 165 -11.20 -14.22 -9.78
C ILE A 165 -10.59 -13.74 -8.46
N VAL A 166 -9.49 -14.35 -8.02
CA VAL A 166 -8.80 -14.05 -6.75
C VAL A 166 -8.28 -12.61 -6.70
N THR A 167 -7.76 -12.08 -7.81
CA THR A 167 -7.29 -10.69 -7.88
C THR A 167 -8.43 -9.70 -7.64
N ASN A 168 -9.62 -9.99 -8.16
CA ASN A 168 -10.74 -9.02 -8.20
C ASN A 168 -11.71 -9.13 -7.03
N HIS A 169 -11.79 -10.28 -6.34
CA HIS A 169 -12.80 -10.53 -5.31
C HIS A 169 -12.17 -10.96 -3.99
N SER A 170 -12.43 -10.22 -2.90
CA SER A 170 -12.00 -10.58 -1.55
C SER A 170 -12.62 -11.91 -1.10
N THR A 171 -13.93 -12.09 -1.29
CA THR A 171 -14.64 -13.32 -0.92
C THR A 171 -14.11 -14.57 -1.63
N ALA A 172 -13.53 -14.41 -2.83
CA ALA A 172 -12.87 -15.49 -3.53
C ALA A 172 -11.57 -15.92 -2.82
N ARG A 173 -10.80 -14.98 -2.26
CA ARG A 173 -9.56 -15.28 -1.51
C ARG A 173 -9.88 -16.11 -0.28
N ASP A 174 -10.90 -15.69 0.48
CA ASP A 174 -11.37 -16.41 1.67
C ASP A 174 -11.84 -17.82 1.30
N THR A 175 -12.61 -17.93 0.22
CA THR A 175 -13.10 -19.24 -0.26
C THR A 175 -11.96 -20.17 -0.69
N VAL A 176 -10.91 -19.64 -1.33
CA VAL A 176 -9.73 -20.44 -1.68
C VAL A 176 -9.07 -20.98 -0.40
N VAL A 177 -8.93 -20.16 0.64
CA VAL A 177 -8.35 -20.57 1.92
C VAL A 177 -9.23 -21.63 2.59
N ASP A 178 -10.54 -21.37 2.74
CA ASP A 178 -11.51 -22.26 3.41
C ASP A 178 -11.64 -23.63 2.74
N LYS A 179 -11.50 -23.68 1.41
CA LYS A 179 -11.56 -24.94 0.64
C LYS A 179 -10.21 -25.68 0.58
N GLY A 180 -9.22 -25.27 1.38
CA GLY A 180 -7.89 -25.89 1.43
C GLY A 180 -7.06 -25.63 0.16
N GLY A 181 -7.40 -24.57 -0.57
CA GLY A 181 -6.75 -24.20 -1.82
C GLY A 181 -5.28 -23.83 -1.65
N VAL A 182 -4.88 -23.25 -0.50
CA VAL A 182 -3.46 -22.97 -0.21
C VAL A 182 -2.62 -24.24 -0.20
N SER A 183 -3.08 -25.30 0.46
CA SER A 183 -2.38 -26.59 0.49
C SER A 183 -2.31 -27.23 -0.91
N LEU A 184 -3.41 -27.18 -1.66
CA LEU A 184 -3.43 -27.62 -3.05
C LEU A 184 -2.42 -26.86 -3.91
N LEU A 185 -2.44 -25.53 -3.86
CA LEU A 185 -1.54 -24.67 -4.63
C LEU A 185 -0.09 -24.89 -4.24
N SER A 186 0.21 -25.00 -2.94
CA SER A 186 1.54 -25.34 -2.45
C SER A 186 2.02 -26.70 -2.98
N SER A 187 1.15 -27.71 -3.05
CA SER A 187 1.50 -29.03 -3.62
C SER A 187 1.85 -28.99 -5.11
N LEU A 188 1.43 -27.93 -5.83
CA LEU A 188 1.78 -27.70 -7.22
C LEU A 188 3.14 -27.00 -7.38
N LEU A 189 3.81 -26.60 -6.31
CA LEU A 189 5.18 -26.05 -6.30
C LEU A 189 6.17 -27.15 -5.89
N GLY A 190 6.51 -28.03 -6.84
CA GLY A 190 7.47 -29.11 -6.64
C GLY A 190 8.64 -29.05 -7.62
N PRO A 191 9.62 -29.97 -7.52
CA PRO A 191 10.85 -29.95 -8.32
C PRO A 191 10.64 -29.97 -9.84
N TYR A 192 9.50 -30.48 -10.32
CA TYR A 192 9.16 -30.62 -11.74
C TYR A 192 8.05 -29.64 -12.19
N THR A 193 7.78 -28.62 -11.39
CA THR A 193 6.77 -27.62 -11.73
C THR A 193 7.25 -26.75 -12.89
N SER A 194 6.47 -26.73 -13.97
CA SER A 194 6.78 -25.87 -15.11
C SER A 194 6.62 -24.40 -14.74
N HIS A 195 7.39 -23.54 -15.39
CA HIS A 195 7.31 -22.09 -15.18
C HIS A 195 5.87 -21.55 -15.38
N ALA A 196 5.11 -22.10 -16.33
CA ALA A 196 3.73 -21.70 -16.60
C ALA A 196 2.74 -22.05 -15.47
N ILE A 197 2.96 -23.16 -14.75
CA ILE A 197 2.12 -23.52 -13.59
C ILE A 197 2.56 -22.67 -12.40
N GLY A 198 3.86 -22.63 -12.11
CA GLY A 198 4.36 -21.94 -10.93
C GLY A 198 4.13 -20.44 -10.95
N SER A 199 4.23 -19.77 -12.11
CA SER A 199 3.94 -18.33 -12.19
C SER A 199 2.49 -18.00 -11.84
N GLU A 200 1.53 -18.81 -12.29
CA GLU A 200 0.11 -18.62 -11.94
C GLU A 200 -0.15 -18.97 -10.48
N VAL A 201 0.43 -20.06 -9.97
CA VAL A 201 0.31 -20.47 -8.57
C VAL A 201 0.85 -19.38 -7.63
N ILE A 202 2.05 -18.87 -7.87
CA ILE A 202 2.66 -17.79 -7.08
C ILE A 202 1.80 -16.52 -7.14
N SER A 203 1.26 -16.20 -8.32
CA SER A 203 0.37 -15.04 -8.50
C SER A 203 -0.97 -15.18 -7.77
N ILE A 204 -1.45 -16.39 -7.54
CA ILE A 204 -2.63 -16.64 -6.70
C ILE A 204 -2.23 -16.54 -5.23
N LEU A 205 -1.19 -17.26 -4.81
CA LEU A 205 -0.75 -17.38 -3.42
C LEU A 205 -0.46 -16.01 -2.79
N VAL A 206 0.19 -15.09 -3.52
CA VAL A 206 0.51 -13.75 -3.01
C VAL A 206 -0.70 -12.90 -2.61
N ASN A 207 -1.92 -13.30 -3.04
CA ASN A 207 -3.17 -12.62 -2.70
C ASN A 207 -3.95 -13.33 -1.57
N LEU A 208 -3.41 -14.41 -1.00
CA LEU A 208 -4.08 -15.21 0.02
C LEU A 208 -3.45 -14.97 1.40
N THR A 209 -4.22 -15.26 2.44
CA THR A 209 -3.73 -15.32 3.81
C THR A 209 -3.21 -16.72 4.12
N PHE A 210 -2.16 -16.81 4.95
CA PHE A 210 -1.56 -18.07 5.36
C PHE A 210 -1.73 -18.32 6.85
N ASN A 211 -1.97 -19.58 7.21
CA ASN A 211 -1.78 -20.07 8.58
C ASN A 211 -0.33 -20.60 8.74
N SER A 212 0.10 -20.84 9.97
CA SER A 212 1.49 -21.24 10.26
C SER A 212 1.90 -22.56 9.60
N CYS A 213 0.99 -23.53 9.49
CA CYS A 213 1.24 -24.77 8.76
C CYS A 213 1.51 -24.54 7.26
N SER A 214 0.72 -23.66 6.63
CA SER A 214 0.88 -23.31 5.22
C SER A 214 2.17 -22.52 4.98
N ARG A 215 2.53 -21.59 5.88
CA ARG A 215 3.80 -20.86 5.81
C ARG A 215 4.99 -21.80 5.90
N PHE A 216 5.01 -22.68 6.91
CA PHE A 216 6.04 -23.68 7.08
C PHE A 216 6.22 -24.55 5.82
N ASN A 217 5.12 -25.04 5.24
CA ASN A 217 5.20 -25.86 4.03
C ASN A 217 5.69 -25.07 2.80
N LEU A 218 5.32 -23.80 2.65
CA LEU A 218 5.78 -22.95 1.54
C LEU A 218 7.25 -22.51 1.69
N MET A 219 7.75 -22.47 2.93
CA MET A 219 9.14 -22.17 3.27
C MET A 219 10.09 -23.37 3.15
N GLU A 220 9.61 -24.56 2.75
CA GLU A 220 10.51 -25.68 2.46
C GLU A 220 11.60 -25.28 1.43
N PRO A 221 12.89 -25.62 1.66
CA PRO A 221 14.01 -25.17 0.82
C PRO A 221 13.82 -25.42 -0.68
N ALA A 222 13.25 -26.57 -1.05
CA ALA A 222 12.98 -26.90 -2.46
C ALA A 222 11.94 -25.97 -3.11
N LYS A 223 10.90 -25.57 -2.36
CA LYS A 223 9.87 -24.66 -2.86
C LYS A 223 10.41 -23.24 -2.98
N VAL A 224 11.18 -22.78 -1.99
CA VAL A 224 11.82 -21.46 -2.06
C VAL A 224 12.83 -21.41 -3.20
N SER A 225 13.61 -22.47 -3.42
CA SER A 225 14.51 -22.56 -4.58
C SER A 225 13.74 -22.38 -5.90
N LEU A 226 12.62 -23.07 -6.08
CA LEU A 226 11.77 -22.91 -7.26
C LEU A 226 11.24 -21.47 -7.43
N VAL A 227 10.80 -20.84 -6.33
CA VAL A 227 10.37 -19.43 -6.34
C VAL A 227 11.52 -18.50 -6.74
N VAL A 228 12.74 -18.78 -6.28
CA VAL A 228 13.95 -18.04 -6.64
C VAL A 228 14.33 -18.25 -8.11
N ASP A 229 14.16 -19.45 -8.66
CA ASP A 229 14.38 -19.70 -10.09
C ASP A 229 13.38 -18.90 -10.95
N MET A 230 12.11 -18.88 -10.54
CA MET A 230 11.07 -18.06 -11.19
C MET A 230 11.32 -16.55 -11.05
N LEU A 231 11.88 -16.09 -9.93
CA LEU A 231 12.34 -14.71 -9.76
C LEU A 231 13.48 -14.37 -10.74
N ASN A 232 14.36 -15.32 -11.05
CA ASN A 232 15.48 -15.08 -11.94
C ASN A 232 15.07 -15.08 -13.42
N GLU A 233 14.17 -15.98 -13.83
CA GLU A 233 13.82 -16.24 -15.23
C GLU A 233 12.50 -15.60 -15.68
N GLY A 234 11.59 -15.28 -14.75
CA GLY A 234 10.23 -14.87 -15.06
C GLY A 234 10.07 -13.46 -15.65
N CYS A 235 8.84 -13.14 -16.06
CA CYS A 235 8.48 -11.77 -16.43
C CYS A 235 8.44 -10.86 -15.17
N ILE A 236 8.43 -9.54 -15.36
CA ILE A 236 8.46 -8.57 -14.25
C ILE A 236 7.38 -8.84 -13.19
N GLU A 237 6.19 -9.24 -13.60
CA GLU A 237 5.10 -9.52 -12.67
C GLU A 237 5.35 -10.78 -11.84
N THR A 238 5.87 -11.85 -12.47
CA THR A 238 6.31 -13.04 -11.74
C THR A 238 7.40 -12.69 -10.73
N LYS A 239 8.39 -11.86 -11.11
CA LYS A 239 9.46 -11.42 -10.20
C LYS A 239 8.93 -10.67 -8.98
N ILE A 240 8.00 -9.74 -9.20
CA ILE A 240 7.34 -8.98 -8.13
C ILE A 240 6.55 -9.94 -7.22
N ASN A 241 5.79 -10.87 -7.79
CA ASN A 241 4.97 -11.79 -7.01
C ASN A 241 5.83 -12.78 -6.20
N CYS A 242 6.94 -13.28 -6.76
CA CYS A 242 7.91 -14.10 -6.03
C CYS A 242 8.49 -13.33 -4.83
N THR A 243 8.90 -12.08 -5.06
CA THR A 243 9.50 -11.21 -4.03
C THR A 243 8.51 -10.95 -2.89
N ARG A 244 7.26 -10.62 -3.23
CA ARG A 244 6.19 -10.41 -2.24
C ARG A 244 5.85 -11.69 -1.48
N LEU A 245 5.75 -12.83 -2.16
CA LEU A 245 5.44 -14.10 -1.53
C LEU A 245 6.51 -14.47 -0.48
N ILE A 246 7.80 -14.38 -0.84
CA ILE A 246 8.90 -14.62 0.12
C ILE A 246 8.77 -13.66 1.31
N GLN A 247 8.53 -12.37 1.05
CA GLN A 247 8.38 -11.37 2.12
C GLN A 247 7.22 -11.69 3.08
N THR A 248 6.04 -12.04 2.57
CA THR A 248 4.86 -12.41 3.37
C THR A 248 5.07 -13.69 4.19
N LEU A 249 5.84 -14.63 3.66
CA LEU A 249 6.15 -15.88 4.36
C LEU A 249 7.14 -15.66 5.51
N MET A 250 7.98 -14.62 5.44
CA MET A 250 8.92 -14.22 6.50
C MET A 250 8.29 -13.42 7.65
N GLU A 251 6.99 -13.09 7.59
CA GLU A 251 6.32 -12.32 8.65
C GLU A 251 6.14 -13.09 9.97
N GLU A 252 6.27 -14.42 9.96
CA GLU A 252 6.30 -15.21 11.21
C GLU A 252 7.72 -15.28 11.78
N ASP A 253 7.87 -15.17 13.10
CA ASP A 253 9.19 -15.08 13.75
C ASP A 253 10.02 -16.38 13.72
N ASP A 254 9.43 -17.54 13.37
CA ASP A 254 10.02 -18.88 13.55
C ASP A 254 10.42 -19.58 12.23
N PHE A 255 10.62 -18.82 11.13
CA PHE A 255 11.14 -19.42 9.89
C PHE A 255 12.67 -19.60 9.96
N ASP A 256 13.17 -20.63 9.28
CA ASP A 256 14.60 -20.87 9.16
C ASP A 256 15.24 -19.86 8.19
N PHE A 257 15.96 -18.88 8.73
CA PHE A 257 16.59 -17.82 7.95
C PHE A 257 17.65 -18.32 6.97
N GLU A 258 18.18 -19.54 7.13
CA GLU A 258 19.12 -20.14 6.18
C GLU A 258 18.48 -20.30 4.79
N ILE A 259 17.15 -20.48 4.73
CA ILE A 259 16.39 -20.59 3.48
C ILE A 259 16.55 -19.33 2.61
N VAL A 260 16.60 -18.15 3.22
CA VAL A 260 16.77 -16.87 2.51
C VAL A 260 18.23 -16.46 2.34
N CYS A 261 19.18 -17.21 2.92
CA CYS A 261 20.62 -17.02 2.75
C CYS A 261 21.13 -17.57 1.40
N SER A 262 20.50 -17.16 0.31
CA SER A 262 20.78 -17.66 -1.04
C SER A 262 21.42 -16.60 -1.93
N HIS A 263 22.59 -16.91 -2.51
CA HIS A 263 23.23 -16.08 -3.52
C HIS A 263 22.32 -15.85 -4.74
N SER A 264 21.58 -16.89 -5.16
CA SER A 264 20.66 -16.81 -6.31
C SER A 264 19.50 -15.84 -6.05
N LEU A 265 18.97 -15.84 -4.82
CA LEU A 265 17.94 -14.88 -4.40
C LEU A 265 18.49 -13.45 -4.45
N LEU A 266 19.65 -13.20 -3.84
CA LEU A 266 20.25 -11.87 -3.78
C LEU A 266 20.62 -11.33 -5.17
N VAL A 267 21.17 -12.17 -6.05
CA VAL A 267 21.46 -11.80 -7.44
C VAL A 267 20.17 -11.48 -8.19
N GLY A 268 19.11 -12.28 -8.02
CA GLY A 268 17.80 -12.04 -8.60
C GLY A 268 17.20 -10.70 -8.15
N LEU A 269 17.27 -10.40 -6.85
CA LEU A 269 16.81 -9.13 -6.29
C LEU A 269 17.61 -7.95 -6.81
N MET A 270 18.94 -8.05 -6.87
CA MET A 270 19.77 -6.96 -7.40
C MET A 270 19.52 -6.71 -8.90
N ARG A 271 19.26 -7.75 -9.69
CA ARG A 271 18.81 -7.60 -11.10
C ARG A 271 17.47 -6.87 -11.18
N LEU A 272 16.54 -7.20 -10.28
CA LEU A 272 15.24 -6.54 -10.20
C LEU A 272 15.37 -5.06 -9.80
N VAL A 273 16.20 -4.74 -8.80
CA VAL A 273 16.46 -3.37 -8.32
C VAL A 273 17.14 -2.49 -9.37
N LYS A 274 17.93 -3.09 -10.25
CA LYS A 274 18.64 -2.40 -11.33
C LYS A 274 17.78 -2.11 -12.56
N ASP A 275 16.63 -2.78 -12.73
CA ASP A 275 15.84 -2.65 -13.95
C ASP A 275 15.06 -1.33 -13.96
N ARG A 276 15.68 -0.29 -14.55
CA ARG A 276 15.12 1.06 -14.64
C ARG A 276 13.79 1.13 -15.39
N ARG A 277 13.39 0.09 -16.14
CA ARG A 277 12.11 0.06 -16.86
C ARG A 277 10.91 -0.16 -15.94
N TYR A 278 11.14 -0.73 -14.76
CA TYR A 278 10.05 -1.16 -13.88
C TYR A 278 10.24 -0.66 -12.44
N PRO A 279 9.85 0.60 -12.14
CA PRO A 279 9.98 1.17 -10.80
C PRO A 279 9.26 0.36 -9.70
N SER A 280 8.16 -0.31 -10.04
CA SER A 280 7.45 -1.24 -9.14
C SER A 280 8.32 -2.43 -8.75
N GLY A 281 9.13 -2.95 -9.68
CA GLY A 281 10.12 -3.99 -9.40
C GLY A 281 11.20 -3.51 -8.44
N ASN A 282 11.75 -2.32 -8.68
CA ASN A 282 12.78 -1.72 -7.82
C ASN A 282 12.33 -1.63 -6.37
N LEU A 283 11.12 -1.12 -6.16
CA LEU A 283 10.55 -0.97 -4.84
C LEU A 283 10.40 -2.31 -4.11
N GLN A 284 9.85 -3.32 -4.80
CA GLN A 284 9.60 -4.62 -4.18
C GLN A 284 10.92 -5.37 -3.89
N GLY A 285 11.88 -5.32 -4.81
CA GLY A 285 13.22 -5.88 -4.59
C GLY A 285 13.92 -5.28 -3.37
N LEU A 286 13.86 -3.96 -3.21
CA LEU A 286 14.42 -3.26 -2.05
C LEU A 286 13.66 -3.57 -0.75
N LYS A 287 12.33 -3.74 -0.78
CA LYS A 287 11.54 -4.15 0.39
C LYS A 287 11.95 -5.54 0.91
N LEU A 288 12.15 -6.50 0.01
CA LEU A 288 12.64 -7.82 0.44
C LEU A 288 14.10 -7.76 0.90
N LEU A 289 15.00 -7.06 0.19
CA LEU A 289 16.39 -6.87 0.63
C LEU A 289 16.46 -6.27 2.05
N LYS A 290 15.65 -5.24 2.34
CA LYS A 290 15.52 -4.66 3.67
C LYS A 290 15.08 -5.71 4.70
N SER A 291 14.12 -6.57 4.35
CA SER A 291 13.58 -7.59 5.27
C SER A 291 14.63 -8.65 5.61
N ILE A 292 15.34 -9.19 4.61
CA ILE A 292 16.35 -10.24 4.81
C ILE A 292 17.66 -9.72 5.43
N CYS A 293 17.98 -8.43 5.28
CA CYS A 293 19.22 -7.85 5.83
C CYS A 293 19.21 -7.70 7.36
N SER A 294 18.10 -8.01 8.03
CA SER A 294 18.05 -8.19 9.49
C SER A 294 19.03 -9.26 9.96
N HIS A 295 19.28 -10.30 9.16
CA HIS A 295 20.17 -11.41 9.48
C HIS A 295 21.62 -11.12 9.05
N THR A 296 22.57 -11.28 9.98
CA THR A 296 23.99 -10.98 9.77
C THR A 296 24.61 -11.75 8.59
N GLN A 297 24.25 -13.02 8.40
CA GLN A 297 24.76 -13.84 7.31
C GLN A 297 24.35 -13.31 5.94
N VAL A 298 23.11 -12.83 5.81
CA VAL A 298 22.63 -12.18 4.58
C VAL A 298 23.41 -10.89 4.31
N ARG A 299 23.76 -10.11 5.33
CA ARG A 299 24.59 -8.89 5.16
C ARG A 299 25.94 -9.22 4.52
N ILE A 300 26.60 -10.29 4.96
CA ILE A 300 27.87 -10.75 4.40
C ILE A 300 27.69 -11.20 2.93
N LEU A 301 26.60 -11.91 2.63
CA LEU A 301 26.29 -12.34 1.26
C LEU A 301 25.98 -11.17 0.32
N ILE A 302 25.28 -10.12 0.80
CA ILE A 302 25.05 -8.88 0.03
C ILE A 302 26.39 -8.25 -0.37
N VAL A 303 27.38 -8.27 0.53
CA VAL A 303 28.73 -7.79 0.23
C VAL A 303 29.43 -8.71 -0.77
N SER A 304 29.35 -10.04 -0.61
CA SER A 304 30.04 -11.01 -1.47
C SER A 304 29.58 -10.95 -2.93
N ILE A 305 28.30 -10.66 -3.19
CA ILE A 305 27.77 -10.49 -4.55
C ILE A 305 28.05 -9.09 -5.15
N GLY A 306 28.80 -8.25 -4.44
CA GLY A 306 29.13 -6.89 -4.87
C GLY A 306 27.94 -5.93 -4.90
N ALA A 307 26.88 -6.19 -4.13
CA ALA A 307 25.67 -5.35 -4.16
C ALA A 307 25.92 -3.94 -3.60
N VAL A 308 26.92 -3.77 -2.73
CA VAL A 308 27.25 -2.47 -2.11
C VAL A 308 27.58 -1.41 -3.14
N SER A 309 28.54 -1.66 -4.03
CA SER A 309 28.91 -0.72 -5.10
C SER A 309 27.74 -0.44 -6.04
N GLN A 310 27.01 -1.50 -6.39
CA GLN A 310 25.83 -1.43 -7.25
C GLN A 310 24.73 -0.52 -6.66
N LEU A 311 24.42 -0.66 -5.37
CA LEU A 311 23.44 0.18 -4.69
C LEU A 311 23.91 1.63 -4.59
N VAL A 312 25.18 1.86 -4.20
CA VAL A 312 25.77 3.20 -4.10
C VAL A 312 25.69 3.95 -5.44
N GLU A 313 25.96 3.29 -6.55
CA GLU A 313 25.86 3.87 -7.90
C GLU A 313 24.41 4.24 -8.29
N LEU A 314 23.42 3.51 -7.78
CA LEU A 314 22.01 3.75 -8.09
C LEU A 314 21.38 4.88 -7.28
N LEU A 315 21.92 5.23 -6.11
CA LEU A 315 21.32 6.21 -5.18
C LEU A 315 20.87 7.53 -5.84
N PRO A 316 21.66 8.19 -6.72
CA PRO A 316 21.28 9.50 -7.28
C PRO A 316 20.01 9.47 -8.15
N GLY A 317 19.62 8.30 -8.66
CA GLY A 317 18.45 8.13 -9.54
C GLY A 317 17.21 7.53 -8.85
N MET A 318 17.27 7.26 -7.55
CA MET A 318 16.15 6.65 -6.82
C MET A 318 15.11 7.70 -6.40
N ASN A 319 13.83 7.31 -6.41
CA ASN A 319 12.78 8.07 -5.74
C ASN A 319 12.96 8.01 -4.21
N PRO A 320 12.30 8.87 -3.42
CA PRO A 320 12.50 8.92 -1.97
C PRO A 320 12.24 7.59 -1.24
N GLU A 321 11.19 6.85 -1.60
CA GLU A 321 10.85 5.57 -0.96
C GLU A 321 11.94 4.51 -1.21
N CYS A 322 12.38 4.34 -2.46
CA CYS A 322 13.46 3.42 -2.81
C CYS A 322 14.80 3.86 -2.20
N LEU A 323 15.07 5.17 -2.17
CA LEU A 323 16.30 5.70 -1.60
C LEU A 323 16.42 5.36 -0.11
N GLU A 324 15.35 5.54 0.66
CA GLU A 324 15.34 5.19 2.08
C GLU A 324 15.58 3.68 2.30
N LEU A 325 14.95 2.83 1.50
CA LEU A 325 15.16 1.37 1.57
C LEU A 325 16.60 0.97 1.20
N ALA A 326 17.17 1.58 0.16
CA ALA A 326 18.54 1.31 -0.26
C ALA A 326 19.55 1.78 0.81
N LEU A 327 19.33 2.95 1.40
CA LEU A 327 20.13 3.45 2.53
C LEU A 327 20.03 2.53 3.74
N PHE A 328 18.85 1.99 4.03
CA PHE A 328 18.68 1.02 5.11
C PHE A 328 19.54 -0.23 4.88
N VAL A 329 19.53 -0.77 3.66
CA VAL A 329 20.36 -1.94 3.32
C VAL A 329 21.85 -1.61 3.44
N LEU A 330 22.28 -0.43 2.96
CA LEU A 330 23.67 0.04 3.06
C LEU A 330 24.11 0.24 4.52
N ASP A 331 23.25 0.81 5.35
CA ASP A 331 23.48 0.97 6.79
C ASP A 331 23.57 -0.39 7.50
N ALA A 332 22.67 -1.31 7.18
CA ALA A 332 22.70 -2.67 7.71
C ALA A 332 24.02 -3.38 7.38
N VAL A 333 24.50 -3.35 6.12
CA VAL A 333 25.81 -3.96 5.79
C VAL A 333 26.98 -3.20 6.44
N SER A 334 26.83 -1.91 6.75
CA SER A 334 27.86 -1.16 7.47
C SER A 334 28.09 -1.65 8.91
N SER A 335 27.22 -2.51 9.44
CA SER A 335 27.40 -3.14 10.75
C SER A 335 28.45 -4.27 10.75
N VAL A 336 28.71 -4.91 9.59
CA VAL A 336 29.70 -6.00 9.44
C VAL A 336 31.01 -5.47 8.86
N LYS A 337 32.14 -6.12 9.18
CA LYS A 337 33.49 -5.64 8.80
C LYS A 337 33.65 -5.55 7.28
N GLU A 338 33.23 -6.58 6.57
CA GLU A 338 33.29 -6.71 5.11
C GLU A 338 32.50 -5.59 4.44
N GLY A 339 31.33 -5.26 4.99
CA GLY A 339 30.46 -4.19 4.47
C GLY A 339 31.06 -2.81 4.67
N LYS A 340 31.68 -2.54 5.83
CA LYS A 340 32.41 -1.27 6.04
C LYS A 340 33.55 -1.10 5.04
N LEU A 341 34.34 -2.15 4.81
CA LEU A 341 35.44 -2.12 3.84
C LEU A 341 34.93 -1.93 2.40
N ALA A 342 33.83 -2.59 2.04
CA ALA A 342 33.22 -2.44 0.72
C ALA A 342 32.68 -1.01 0.50
N LEU A 343 32.02 -0.45 1.52
CA LEU A 343 31.52 0.93 1.49
C LEU A 343 32.66 1.95 1.39
N SER A 344 33.73 1.76 2.17
CA SER A 344 34.88 2.68 2.19
C SER A 344 35.72 2.61 0.92
N SER A 345 35.75 1.46 0.25
CA SER A 345 36.41 1.28 -1.06
C SER A 345 35.64 1.92 -2.22
N CYS A 346 34.34 2.20 -2.04
CA CYS A 346 33.51 2.82 -3.08
C CYS A 346 33.64 4.35 -3.04
N SER A 347 34.26 4.92 -4.06
CA SER A 347 34.54 6.37 -4.15
C SER A 347 33.30 7.27 -4.06
N ASN A 348 32.14 6.78 -4.53
CA ASN A 348 30.88 7.53 -4.51
C ASN A 348 30.11 7.43 -3.18
N THR A 349 30.53 6.60 -2.23
CA THR A 349 29.80 6.42 -0.96
C THR A 349 29.74 7.73 -0.18
N ILE A 350 30.89 8.32 0.15
CA ILE A 350 30.97 9.57 0.92
C ILE A 350 30.25 10.73 0.20
N PRO A 351 30.51 11.01 -1.10
CA PRO A 351 29.76 12.03 -1.86
C PRO A 351 28.24 11.85 -1.84
N ASN A 352 27.75 10.62 -1.99
CA ASN A 352 26.32 10.38 -1.99
C ASN A 352 25.71 10.58 -0.60
N MET A 353 26.34 10.07 0.47
CA MET A 353 25.83 10.26 1.83
C MET A 353 25.80 11.74 2.22
N VAL A 354 26.89 12.50 1.96
CA VAL A 354 26.94 13.95 2.26
C VAL A 354 25.86 14.72 1.50
N ARG A 355 25.57 14.35 0.25
CA ARG A 355 24.52 14.98 -0.57
C ARG A 355 23.12 14.76 -0.01
N ILE A 356 22.87 13.60 0.60
CA ILE A 356 21.56 13.19 1.11
C ILE A 356 21.20 13.91 2.42
N LEU A 357 22.20 14.25 3.25
CA LEU A 357 21.98 14.94 4.53
C LEU A 357 21.10 16.19 4.35
N MET A 358 19.96 16.19 5.06
CA MET A 358 18.96 17.27 5.09
C MET A 358 18.29 17.60 3.74
N ARG A 359 18.35 16.68 2.77
CA ARG A 359 17.78 16.90 1.42
C ARG A 359 16.49 16.11 1.16
N VAL A 360 16.31 14.96 1.80
CA VAL A 360 15.23 14.00 1.47
C VAL A 360 14.25 13.83 2.62
N SER A 361 14.67 13.17 3.69
CA SER A 361 13.88 12.95 4.90
C SER A 361 14.81 12.89 6.11
N GLU A 362 14.24 12.99 7.30
CA GLU A 362 15.00 12.81 8.55
C GLU A 362 15.53 11.38 8.68
N SER A 363 14.73 10.38 8.31
CA SER A 363 15.14 8.95 8.25
C SER A 363 16.35 8.74 7.33
N CYS A 364 16.32 9.27 6.10
CA CYS A 364 17.45 9.22 5.18
C CYS A 364 18.70 9.94 5.76
N THR A 365 18.51 11.03 6.48
CA THR A 365 19.61 11.76 7.13
C THR A 365 20.24 10.94 8.25
N GLN A 366 19.43 10.26 9.07
CA GLN A 366 19.91 9.35 10.11
C GLN A 366 20.72 8.18 9.53
N LEU A 367 20.21 7.52 8.48
CA LEU A 367 20.88 6.39 7.82
C LEU A 367 22.19 6.84 7.15
N ALA A 368 22.18 7.95 6.41
CA ALA A 368 23.38 8.47 5.77
C ALA A 368 24.46 8.87 6.79
N LEU A 369 24.06 9.45 7.91
CA LEU A 369 24.98 9.81 8.99
C LEU A 369 25.59 8.56 9.65
N SER A 370 24.79 7.52 9.89
CA SER A 370 25.24 6.24 10.46
C SER A 370 26.29 5.57 9.56
N ILE A 371 26.04 5.53 8.25
CA ILE A 371 27.01 5.01 7.25
C ILE A 371 28.31 5.83 7.27
N LEU A 372 28.22 7.16 7.23
CA LEU A 372 29.40 8.04 7.28
C LEU A 372 30.21 7.84 8.55
N TRP A 373 29.54 7.74 9.71
CA TRP A 373 30.19 7.46 10.99
C TRP A 373 30.93 6.12 10.96
N SER A 374 30.27 5.07 10.45
CA SER A 374 30.85 3.73 10.34
C SER A 374 32.13 3.72 9.50
N ILE A 375 32.15 4.46 8.38
CA ILE A 375 33.31 4.58 7.49
C ILE A 375 34.40 5.45 8.10
N CYS A 376 34.07 6.65 8.59
CA CYS A 376 35.06 7.58 9.15
C CYS A 376 35.75 6.98 10.38
N LYS A 377 35.08 6.11 11.14
CA LYS A 377 35.68 5.41 12.28
C LYS A 377 36.72 4.34 11.86
N LEU A 378 36.70 3.84 10.62
CA LEU A 378 37.69 2.87 10.15
C LEU A 378 39.09 3.49 10.03
N SER A 379 39.16 4.66 9.40
CA SER A 379 40.38 5.45 9.23
C SER A 379 40.02 6.93 9.32
N PRO A 380 40.03 7.50 10.53
CA PRO A 380 39.62 8.89 10.75
C PRO A 380 40.43 9.86 9.92
N GLU A 381 41.74 9.65 9.75
CA GLU A 381 42.65 10.52 9.00
C GLU A 381 42.26 10.60 7.51
N GLU A 382 42.05 9.45 6.88
CA GLU A 382 41.77 9.37 5.44
C GLU A 382 40.33 9.76 5.13
N TYR A 383 39.36 9.05 5.70
CA TYR A 383 37.96 9.18 5.28
C TYR A 383 37.30 10.45 5.81
N SER A 384 37.67 10.93 7.00
CA SER A 384 37.15 12.21 7.47
C SER A 384 37.68 13.36 6.63
N SER A 385 38.93 13.29 6.15
CA SER A 385 39.46 14.32 5.26
C SER A 385 38.68 14.39 3.95
N ILE A 386 38.46 13.24 3.31
CA ILE A 386 37.65 13.15 2.09
C ILE A 386 36.24 13.69 2.34
N ALA A 387 35.61 13.32 3.45
CA ALA A 387 34.25 13.77 3.76
C ALA A 387 34.18 15.29 4.00
N VAL A 388 35.16 15.88 4.69
CA VAL A 388 35.24 17.32 4.90
C VAL A 388 35.48 18.06 3.58
N ASP A 389 36.33 17.54 2.69
CA ASP A 389 36.58 18.12 1.37
C ASP A 389 35.34 18.12 0.47
N VAL A 390 34.47 17.12 0.62
CA VAL A 390 33.16 17.03 -0.04
C VAL A 390 32.11 17.97 0.58
N GLY A 391 32.38 18.56 1.74
CA GLY A 391 31.51 19.52 2.42
C GLY A 391 30.69 18.95 3.58
N LEU A 392 31.11 17.83 4.19
CA LEU A 392 30.41 17.22 5.33
C LEU A 392 30.25 18.20 6.51
N ALA A 393 31.28 18.98 6.85
CA ALA A 393 31.26 19.85 8.03
C ALA A 393 30.09 20.87 7.99
N ALA A 394 29.87 21.51 6.85
CA ALA A 394 28.76 22.44 6.65
C ALA A 394 27.39 21.74 6.75
N LYS A 395 27.28 20.50 6.24
CA LYS A 395 26.06 19.70 6.34
C LYS A 395 25.75 19.27 7.77
N LEU A 396 26.75 18.87 8.55
CA LEU A 396 26.57 18.52 9.97
C LEU A 396 26.12 19.71 10.80
N LEU A 397 26.72 20.90 10.59
CA LEU A 397 26.27 22.13 11.24
C LEU A 397 24.81 22.45 10.93
N LEU A 398 24.39 22.24 9.67
CA LEU A 398 22.99 22.41 9.26
C LEU A 398 22.06 21.43 9.98
N VAL A 399 22.45 20.16 10.20
CA VAL A 399 21.69 19.20 11.00
C VAL A 399 21.61 19.64 12.47
N ILE A 400 22.72 20.08 13.06
CA ILE A 400 22.78 20.51 14.47
C ILE A 400 21.86 21.72 14.71
N GLN A 401 21.81 22.65 13.76
CA GLN A 401 21.00 23.88 13.83
C GLN A 401 19.53 23.68 13.40
N SER A 402 19.15 22.51 12.90
CA SER A 402 17.80 22.24 12.41
C SER A 402 16.80 21.94 13.53
N GLY A 403 15.55 21.62 13.16
CA GLY A 403 14.53 21.09 14.07
C GLY A 403 14.58 19.57 14.29
N CYS A 404 15.62 18.87 13.81
CA CYS A 404 15.72 17.40 13.90
C CYS A 404 15.79 16.88 15.34
N ASP A 405 15.55 15.57 15.48
CA ASP A 405 15.62 14.82 16.73
C ASP A 405 16.95 15.07 17.50
N PRO A 406 16.90 15.23 18.84
CA PRO A 406 18.08 15.50 19.65
C PRO A 406 19.20 14.46 19.51
N LEU A 407 18.88 13.16 19.35
CA LEU A 407 19.88 12.11 19.18
C LEU A 407 20.61 12.25 17.84
N LEU A 408 19.89 12.62 16.78
CA LEU A 408 20.48 12.90 15.47
C LEU A 408 21.43 14.11 15.53
N LYS A 409 21.05 15.17 16.24
CA LYS A 409 21.92 16.35 16.47
C LYS A 409 23.17 15.98 17.25
N GLN A 410 23.03 15.18 18.31
CA GLN A 410 24.15 14.69 19.10
C GLN A 410 25.14 13.89 18.24
N ARG A 411 24.65 12.90 17.49
CA ARG A 411 25.50 12.09 16.58
C ARG A 411 26.19 12.95 15.52
N SER A 412 25.53 14.00 15.04
CA SER A 412 26.12 14.94 14.08
C SER A 412 27.25 15.75 14.70
N ALA A 413 27.09 16.20 15.95
CA ALA A 413 28.13 16.90 16.69
C ALA A 413 29.33 15.99 17.00
N GLU A 414 29.08 14.72 17.34
CA GLU A 414 30.14 13.72 17.55
C GLU A 414 30.94 13.46 16.25
N LEU A 415 30.26 13.30 15.10
CA LEU A 415 30.96 13.15 13.81
C LEU A 415 31.73 14.41 13.43
N LEU A 416 31.18 15.60 13.68
CA LEU A 416 31.87 16.86 13.42
C LEU A 416 33.16 16.96 14.26
N LYS A 417 33.11 16.56 15.53
CA LYS A 417 34.27 16.50 16.41
C LYS A 417 35.30 15.49 15.92
N LEU A 418 34.88 14.31 15.44
CA LEU A 418 35.79 13.35 14.83
C LEU A 418 36.52 13.97 13.62
N CYS A 419 35.78 14.67 12.75
CA CYS A 419 36.36 15.31 11.58
C CYS A 419 37.34 16.44 11.93
N SER A 420 37.12 17.18 13.02
CA SER A 420 38.00 18.29 13.41
C SER A 420 39.36 17.85 13.94
N LEU A 421 39.50 16.61 14.42
CA LEU A 421 40.76 16.12 15.01
C LEU A 421 41.95 16.15 14.04
N ASN A 422 41.69 16.12 12.73
CA ASN A 422 42.73 16.09 11.70
C ASN A 422 43.10 17.48 11.15
N TYR A 423 42.52 18.55 11.69
CA TYR A 423 42.70 19.90 11.18
C TYR A 423 43.06 20.88 12.30
N THR A 424 43.79 21.93 11.95
CA THR A 424 43.89 23.11 12.82
C THR A 424 42.57 23.88 12.78
N ASP A 425 42.24 24.59 13.86
CA ASP A 425 40.99 25.34 13.99
C ASP A 425 40.75 26.29 12.79
N SER A 426 41.80 26.97 12.32
CA SER A 426 41.69 27.91 11.19
C SER A 426 41.33 27.21 9.87
N ILE A 427 41.90 26.04 9.60
CA ILE A 427 41.60 25.26 8.38
C ILE A 427 40.21 24.66 8.49
N PHE A 428 39.85 24.10 9.64
CA PHE A 428 38.54 23.50 9.84
C PHE A 428 37.39 24.52 9.71
N ILE A 429 37.55 25.71 10.32
CA ILE A 429 36.58 26.81 10.18
C ILE A 429 36.43 27.22 8.71
N SER A 430 37.52 27.23 7.92
CA SER A 430 37.44 27.56 6.50
C SER A 430 36.61 26.53 5.71
N LYS A 431 36.68 25.25 6.08
CA LYS A 431 35.91 24.14 5.50
C LYS A 431 34.46 24.08 5.99
N CYS A 432 34.16 24.72 7.13
CA CYS A 432 32.80 24.87 7.65
C CYS A 432 32.01 25.99 6.93
N LYS A 433 32.68 26.89 6.20
CA LYS A 433 32.00 27.96 5.47
C LYS A 433 31.15 27.34 4.36
N LEU A 434 29.85 27.60 4.40
CA LEU A 434 28.95 27.35 3.28
C LEU A 434 29.44 28.15 2.07
N THR A 435 30.18 27.54 1.15
CA THR A 435 30.38 28.11 -0.16
C THR A 435 29.00 28.22 -0.80
N ARG A 436 28.52 29.45 -0.97
CA ARG A 436 27.41 29.77 -1.87
C ARG A 436 27.82 29.36 -3.28
N THR A 437 27.60 28.11 -3.65
CA THR A 437 27.53 27.68 -5.04
C THR A 437 26.18 27.02 -5.25
N ILE A 438 25.17 27.89 -5.25
CA ILE A 438 23.89 27.65 -5.91
C ILE A 438 24.16 27.79 -7.41
N ARG A 439 24.08 26.68 -8.14
CA ARG A 439 23.52 26.65 -9.50
C ARG A 439 22.99 25.25 -9.79
#